data_AF-A0A1Q5T0M3-F1
#
_entry.id   AF-A0A1Q5T0M3-F1
#
_cell.length_a   1.000
_cell.length_b   1.000
_cell.length_c   1.000
_cell.angle_alpha   90.00
_cell.angle_beta   90.00
_cell.angle_gamma   90.00
#
_symmetry.space_group_name_H-M   'P 1'
#
loop_
_entity.id
_entity.type
_entity.pdbx_description
1 polymer ?
#
loop_
_entity_poly.entity_id
_entity_poly.type
_entity_poly.pdbx_seq_one_letter_code
_entity_poly.pdbx_strand_id
1 'polypeptide(L)'
;MELCMAAQEDATPWEVTRHTDMSPTDQDDLQEENLLDGRAHFSLLGVVRRKPARMDAESTRSKSCSDKLALRQVSSLLSCETSRLVSPTENVYLAGLVLPEDEISRVGCERAFGENGRMRGLAGRSWPINMDHDGSATGYRFRPFEVLSVPAEEVEALWPFAKPKAVQTRSVLPHEGQSDGTDSTVVLKKSKPGNVSSIWTAASSLPHPCVMTMDTGSKNLPNLGRSRTGLYETIINGVKQGNRLATPTARGASSLSRAKLWGLLRNILRSTECLREYESQSLEEDNDPLRSIKDASSYEDFKRTGGDVTDPHHIRQEAMRDAKNVLKGWAPNTGDEGWNLDVLVDSKKRKSEGVQ
;
A
#
# COMPACT_ATOMS: atom_id res chain seq x y z
N MET A 1 -7.36 5.22 -16.06
CA MET A 1 -8.26 6.39 -16.12
C MET A 1 -7.53 7.52 -16.81
N GLU A 2 -6.37 7.93 -16.29
CA GLU A 2 -5.51 8.93 -16.93
C GLU A 2 -5.21 8.66 -18.40
N LEU A 3 -4.82 7.43 -18.76
CA LEU A 3 -4.60 7.05 -20.16
C LEU A 3 -5.88 7.11 -21.00
N CYS A 4 -7.03 6.74 -20.41
CA CYS A 4 -8.32 6.83 -21.10
C CYS A 4 -8.69 8.29 -21.37
N MET A 5 -8.42 9.19 -20.43
CA MET A 5 -8.67 10.63 -20.59
C MET A 5 -7.69 11.26 -21.59
N ALA A 6 -6.41 10.87 -21.53
CA ALA A 6 -5.39 11.35 -22.46
C ALA A 6 -5.63 10.89 -23.91
N ALA A 7 -6.36 9.79 -24.10
CA ALA A 7 -6.73 9.31 -25.43
C ALA A 7 -7.97 10.03 -26.02
N GLN A 8 -8.66 10.89 -25.26
CA GLN A 8 -9.80 11.66 -25.76
C GLN A 8 -9.32 12.85 -26.61
N GLU A 9 -10.11 13.23 -27.62
CA GLU A 9 -9.81 14.39 -28.48
C GLU A 9 -9.91 15.73 -27.70
N ASP A 10 -10.82 15.80 -26.73
CA ASP A 10 -10.89 16.85 -25.73
C ASP A 10 -10.78 16.23 -24.33
N ALA A 11 -9.71 16.59 -23.62
CA ALA A 11 -9.43 16.11 -22.26
C ALA A 11 -9.92 17.09 -21.17
N THR A 12 -10.63 18.15 -21.55
CA THR A 12 -11.13 19.18 -20.62
C THR A 12 -12.23 18.59 -19.72
N PRO A 13 -12.07 18.67 -18.39
CA PRO A 13 -13.12 18.24 -17.46
C PRO A 13 -14.41 19.06 -17.62
N TRP A 14 -15.55 18.38 -17.65
CA TRP A 14 -16.87 19.04 -17.54
C TRP A 14 -16.99 19.77 -16.20
N GLU A 15 -17.56 20.97 -16.20
CA GLU A 15 -17.87 21.71 -14.97
C GLU A 15 -18.89 20.92 -14.14
N VAL A 16 -18.55 20.67 -12.88
CA VAL A 16 -19.46 20.03 -11.91
C VAL A 16 -20.04 21.13 -11.04
N THR A 17 -21.29 21.52 -11.29
CA THR A 17 -22.03 22.46 -10.45
C THR A 17 -22.28 21.82 -9.09
N ARG A 18 -21.49 22.18 -8.08
CA ARG A 18 -21.80 21.82 -6.69
C ARG A 18 -22.86 22.81 -6.21
N HIS A 19 -24.10 22.37 -6.06
CA HIS A 19 -25.14 23.20 -5.45
C HIS A 19 -24.71 23.56 -4.02
N THR A 20 -24.39 24.83 -3.79
CA THR A 20 -23.89 25.37 -2.51
C THR A 20 -24.98 25.69 -1.49
N ASP A 21 -26.24 25.41 -1.79
CA ASP A 21 -27.37 25.70 -0.90
C ASP A 21 -27.94 24.39 -0.32
N MET A 22 -27.31 23.83 0.72
CA MET A 22 -27.89 22.68 1.44
C MET A 22 -27.72 22.77 2.96
N SER A 23 -28.75 22.29 3.65
CA SER A 23 -28.94 22.27 5.09
C SER A 23 -27.94 21.36 5.83
N PRO A 24 -27.71 21.57 7.15
CA PRO A 24 -26.79 20.76 7.95
C PRO A 24 -27.11 19.26 7.98
N THR A 25 -28.39 18.88 7.81
CA THR A 25 -28.86 17.50 7.80
C THR A 25 -28.50 16.72 6.53
N ASP A 26 -28.18 17.39 5.43
CA ASP A 26 -27.83 16.73 4.16
C ASP A 26 -26.32 16.39 4.05
N GLN A 27 -25.51 16.80 5.03
CA GLN A 27 -24.06 16.61 4.99
C GLN A 27 -23.63 15.15 5.24
N ASP A 28 -24.39 14.38 6.03
CA ASP A 28 -24.09 12.98 6.30
C ASP A 28 -24.48 12.07 5.12
N ASP A 29 -25.63 12.30 4.48
CA ASP A 29 -26.05 11.58 3.27
C ASP A 29 -25.13 11.88 2.07
N LEU A 30 -24.68 13.13 1.92
CA LEU A 30 -23.68 13.48 0.91
C LEU A 30 -22.29 12.89 1.19
N GLN A 31 -21.92 12.65 2.45
CA GLN A 31 -20.68 11.95 2.76
C GLN A 31 -20.71 10.50 2.28
N GLU A 32 -21.87 9.84 2.34
CA GLU A 32 -22.11 8.49 1.79
C GLU A 32 -22.17 8.46 0.26
N GLU A 33 -22.84 9.42 -0.39
CA GLU A 33 -22.87 9.52 -1.86
C GLU A 33 -21.48 9.85 -2.45
N ASN A 34 -20.67 10.65 -1.75
CA ASN A 34 -19.29 10.94 -2.16
C ASN A 34 -18.32 9.75 -1.94
N LEU A 35 -18.74 8.63 -1.33
CA LEU A 35 -17.86 7.47 -1.13
C LEU A 35 -17.59 6.69 -2.43
N LEU A 36 -18.34 6.93 -3.51
CA LEU A 36 -18.23 6.24 -4.81
C LEU A 36 -17.33 6.97 -5.83
N ASP A 37 -16.40 7.81 -5.37
CA ASP A 37 -15.41 8.57 -6.16
C ASP A 37 -14.40 7.74 -6.99
N GLY A 38 -14.59 6.42 -7.08
CA GLY A 38 -13.69 5.50 -7.78
C GLY A 38 -13.65 5.71 -9.31
N ARG A 39 -14.76 5.43 -10.01
CA ARG A 39 -14.90 5.57 -11.48
C ARG A 39 -15.90 6.66 -11.87
N ALA A 40 -16.75 7.08 -10.95
CA ALA A 40 -17.61 8.25 -11.14
C ALA A 40 -16.77 9.54 -11.08
N HIS A 41 -17.38 10.65 -11.51
CA HIS A 41 -16.80 11.99 -11.43
C HIS A 41 -15.35 12.08 -11.95
N PHE A 42 -15.10 11.55 -13.15
CA PHE A 42 -13.77 11.61 -13.77
C PHE A 42 -13.29 13.04 -14.03
N SER A 43 -14.22 14.00 -14.12
CA SER A 43 -13.92 15.43 -14.18
C SER A 43 -13.27 15.99 -12.91
N LEU A 44 -13.45 15.34 -11.74
CA LEU A 44 -12.77 15.72 -10.51
C LEU A 44 -11.33 15.21 -10.55
N LEU A 45 -10.42 16.09 -11.00
CA LEU A 45 -9.00 15.82 -11.11
C LEU A 45 -8.25 16.09 -9.80
N GLY A 46 -7.22 15.30 -9.51
CA GLY A 46 -6.33 15.51 -8.37
C GLY A 46 -6.91 15.17 -7.00
N VAL A 47 -8.11 14.61 -6.93
CA VAL A 47 -8.73 14.14 -5.67
C VAL A 47 -8.36 12.69 -5.36
N VAL A 48 -8.49 12.30 -4.09
CA VAL A 48 -8.39 10.92 -3.65
C VAL A 48 -9.51 10.08 -4.27
N ARG A 49 -9.21 8.84 -4.67
CA ARG A 49 -10.17 7.90 -5.25
C ARG A 49 -10.22 6.61 -4.46
N ARG A 50 -11.38 5.96 -4.44
CA ARG A 50 -11.60 4.72 -3.68
C ARG A 50 -11.82 3.50 -4.57
N LYS A 51 -11.63 2.34 -3.97
CA LYS A 51 -11.92 1.01 -4.55
C LYS A 51 -12.94 0.29 -3.66
N PRO A 52 -13.74 -0.64 -4.19
CA PRO A 52 -13.94 -0.93 -5.61
C PRO A 52 -14.65 0.23 -6.30
N ALA A 53 -14.27 0.50 -7.54
CA ALA A 53 -14.80 1.62 -8.31
C ALA A 53 -16.06 1.21 -9.11
N ARG A 54 -16.79 0.21 -8.63
CA ARG A 54 -17.94 -0.40 -9.29
C ARG A 54 -19.19 0.01 -8.53
N MET A 55 -20.21 0.50 -9.23
CA MET A 55 -21.45 0.96 -8.59
C MET A 55 -22.19 -0.18 -7.88
N ASP A 56 -22.03 -1.41 -8.39
CA ASP A 56 -22.63 -2.63 -7.88
C ASP A 56 -21.85 -3.27 -6.71
N ALA A 57 -20.72 -2.70 -6.30
CA ALA A 57 -19.88 -3.27 -5.25
C ALA A 57 -20.05 -2.51 -3.93
N GLU A 58 -19.96 -3.23 -2.81
CA GLU A 58 -19.97 -2.63 -1.48
C GLU A 58 -18.92 -1.52 -1.38
N SER A 59 -19.34 -0.35 -0.88
CA SER A 59 -18.45 0.80 -0.71
C SER A 59 -17.35 0.43 0.29
N THR A 60 -16.09 0.58 -0.13
CA THR A 60 -14.97 0.51 0.82
C THR A 60 -14.19 1.81 0.83
N ARG A 61 -13.60 2.13 1.98
CA ARG A 61 -12.74 3.31 2.15
C ARG A 61 -11.32 3.11 1.62
N SER A 62 -11.04 1.98 0.97
CA SER A 62 -9.73 1.65 0.41
C SER A 62 -9.31 2.63 -0.68
N LYS A 63 -8.20 3.34 -0.47
CA LYS A 63 -7.70 4.33 -1.45
C LYS A 63 -7.05 3.68 -2.66
N SER A 64 -7.01 4.41 -3.77
CA SER A 64 -6.35 3.99 -4.99
C SER A 64 -4.85 3.75 -4.76
N CYS A 65 -4.20 2.99 -5.65
CA CYS A 65 -2.76 2.75 -5.52
C CYS A 65 -1.96 4.05 -5.70
N SER A 66 -2.39 4.94 -6.60
CA SER A 66 -1.77 6.26 -6.78
C SER A 66 -1.88 7.13 -5.52
N ASP A 67 -3.00 7.09 -4.80
CA ASP A 67 -3.14 7.83 -3.53
C ASP A 67 -2.25 7.27 -2.43
N LYS A 68 -2.16 5.94 -2.36
CA LYS A 68 -1.26 5.26 -1.43
C LYS A 68 0.20 5.61 -1.75
N LEU A 69 0.61 5.59 -3.02
CA LEU A 69 1.96 5.96 -3.44
C LEU A 69 2.26 7.45 -3.19
N ALA A 70 1.32 8.35 -3.47
CA ALA A 70 1.48 9.78 -3.18
C ALA A 70 1.71 10.01 -1.67
N LEU A 71 0.97 9.31 -0.80
CA LEU A 71 1.20 9.36 0.64
C LEU A 71 2.59 8.84 1.04
N ARG A 72 3.14 7.84 0.32
CA ARG A 72 4.47 7.28 0.57
C ARG A 72 5.62 8.24 0.25
N GLN A 73 5.38 9.26 -0.59
CA GLN A 73 6.33 10.36 -0.79
C GLN A 73 6.54 11.18 0.49
N VAL A 74 5.68 11.03 1.50
CA VAL A 74 5.79 11.74 2.79
C VAL A 74 6.01 10.76 3.93
N SER A 75 5.24 9.67 3.99
CA SER A 75 5.27 8.72 5.11
C SER A 75 6.38 7.68 5.03
N SER A 76 7.18 7.73 3.95
CA SER A 76 8.13 6.70 3.54
C SER A 76 7.52 5.29 3.36
N LEU A 77 8.34 4.30 3.00
CA LEU A 77 7.98 2.89 2.93
C LEU A 77 7.77 2.25 4.31
N LEU A 78 8.17 2.93 5.39
CA LEU A 78 8.02 2.42 6.75
C LEU A 78 6.53 2.25 7.12
N SER A 79 6.24 1.16 7.81
CA SER A 79 4.93 0.90 8.41
C SER A 79 4.86 1.48 9.81
N CYS A 80 3.73 1.29 10.49
CA CYS A 80 3.61 1.61 11.91
C CYS A 80 4.71 0.88 12.68
N GLU A 81 4.83 -0.43 12.43
CA GLU A 81 5.76 -1.33 13.07
C GLU A 81 7.22 -0.94 12.80
N THR A 82 7.61 -0.77 11.54
CA THR A 82 9.03 -0.52 11.21
C THR A 82 9.48 0.91 11.52
N SER A 83 8.58 1.89 11.60
CA SER A 83 8.92 3.26 12.04
C SER A 83 9.47 3.35 13.46
N ARG A 84 9.24 2.33 14.29
CA ARG A 84 9.77 2.22 15.66
C ARG A 84 11.16 1.60 15.74
N LEU A 85 11.63 1.00 14.64
CA LEU A 85 12.89 0.26 14.59
C LEU A 85 13.92 0.89 13.65
N VAL A 86 13.45 1.62 12.65
CA VAL A 86 14.29 2.13 11.54
C VAL A 86 14.17 3.63 11.46
N SER A 87 15.31 4.33 11.56
CA SER A 87 15.37 5.78 11.38
C SER A 87 14.93 6.17 9.97
N PRO A 88 14.06 7.19 9.82
CA PRO A 88 13.61 7.64 8.50
C PRO A 88 14.71 8.48 7.83
N THR A 89 15.58 7.79 7.11
CA THR A 89 16.58 8.40 6.22
C THR A 89 16.04 8.45 4.78
N GLU A 90 16.83 8.91 3.83
CA GLU A 90 16.41 8.90 2.42
C GLU A 90 16.19 7.49 1.85
N ASN A 91 16.88 6.48 2.38
CA ASN A 91 16.84 5.10 1.90
C ASN A 91 15.50 4.39 2.17
N VAL A 92 14.62 4.99 2.98
CA VAL A 92 13.29 4.44 3.24
C VAL A 92 12.23 5.00 2.28
N TYR A 93 12.59 5.82 1.31
CA TYR A 93 11.70 6.36 0.29
C TYR A 93 11.87 5.64 -1.05
N LEU A 94 10.84 5.73 -1.90
CA LEU A 94 10.97 5.31 -3.29
C LEU A 94 11.86 6.30 -4.02
N ALA A 95 12.88 5.80 -4.72
CA ALA A 95 13.65 6.61 -5.68
C ALA A 95 12.88 6.80 -7.00
N GLY A 96 12.17 5.77 -7.46
CA GLY A 96 11.43 5.81 -8.71
C GLY A 96 10.28 4.82 -8.81
N LEU A 97 9.37 5.10 -9.73
CA LEU A 97 8.27 4.26 -10.18
C LEU A 97 8.50 3.94 -11.67
N VAL A 98 8.81 2.69 -11.95
CA VAL A 98 9.07 2.20 -13.31
C VAL A 98 7.77 1.70 -13.93
N LEU A 99 7.41 2.18 -15.11
CA LEU A 99 6.20 1.82 -15.84
C LEU A 99 6.52 1.57 -17.33
N PRO A 100 5.76 0.70 -18.03
CA PRO A 100 5.77 0.65 -19.48
C PRO A 100 5.50 2.04 -20.06
N GLU A 101 6.25 2.44 -21.08
CA GLU A 101 6.16 3.79 -21.65
C GLU A 101 4.74 4.19 -22.10
N ASP A 102 3.98 3.22 -22.62
CA ASP A 102 2.61 3.40 -23.09
C ASP A 102 1.56 3.41 -21.96
N GLU A 103 1.98 3.11 -20.73
CA GLU A 103 1.17 3.24 -19.52
C GLU A 103 1.45 4.56 -18.76
N ILE A 104 2.30 5.44 -19.31
CA ILE A 104 2.65 6.72 -18.70
C ILE A 104 1.85 7.86 -19.33
N SER A 105 1.00 8.50 -18.52
CA SER A 105 0.50 9.85 -18.81
C SER A 105 1.33 10.86 -18.03
N ARG A 106 2.21 11.63 -18.70
CA ARG A 106 3.07 12.63 -18.03
C ARG A 106 2.25 13.62 -17.20
N VAL A 107 1.16 14.13 -17.76
CA VAL A 107 0.23 15.06 -17.08
C VAL A 107 -0.46 14.38 -15.89
N GLY A 108 -0.89 13.12 -16.05
CA GLY A 108 -1.50 12.34 -14.97
C GLY A 108 -0.52 12.06 -13.83
N CYS A 109 0.71 11.68 -14.15
CA CYS A 109 1.79 11.45 -13.19
C CYS A 109 2.16 12.74 -12.45
N GLU A 110 2.38 13.84 -13.16
CA GLU A 110 2.69 15.14 -12.54
C GLU A 110 1.55 15.58 -11.61
N ARG A 111 0.29 15.46 -12.06
CA ARG A 111 -0.87 15.76 -11.23
C ARG A 111 -0.95 14.87 -9.99
N ALA A 112 -0.63 13.59 -10.11
CA ALA A 112 -0.79 12.61 -9.04
C ALA A 112 0.36 12.62 -8.01
N PHE A 113 1.58 12.86 -8.45
CA PHE A 113 2.80 12.66 -7.65
C PHE A 113 3.68 13.91 -7.59
N GLY A 114 3.66 14.74 -8.62
CA GLY A 114 4.57 15.87 -8.78
C GLY A 114 4.33 17.02 -7.81
N GLU A 115 5.38 17.82 -7.64
CA GLU A 115 5.40 18.96 -6.73
C GLU A 115 4.51 20.11 -7.20
N ASN A 116 4.16 20.18 -8.49
CA ASN A 116 3.22 21.16 -9.02
C ASN A 116 1.78 20.62 -9.09
N GLY A 117 1.62 19.31 -8.85
CA GLY A 117 0.33 18.63 -8.86
C GLY A 117 -0.45 18.77 -7.56
N ARG A 118 -1.20 17.72 -7.22
CA ARG A 118 -2.00 17.69 -5.99
C ARG A 118 -1.17 17.67 -4.71
N MET A 119 0.13 17.39 -4.81
CA MET A 119 1.06 17.33 -3.67
C MET A 119 1.73 18.68 -3.36
N ARG A 120 1.46 19.74 -4.16
CA ARG A 120 2.13 21.05 -4.05
C ARG A 120 2.16 21.68 -2.67
N GLY A 121 1.14 21.44 -1.84
CA GLY A 121 1.10 21.95 -0.47
C GLY A 121 2.16 21.37 0.47
N LEU A 122 2.91 20.37 0.00
CA LEU A 122 3.98 19.70 0.74
C LEU A 122 5.35 19.89 0.09
N ALA A 123 5.44 20.61 -1.04
CA ALA A 123 6.71 20.88 -1.72
C ALA A 123 7.70 21.53 -0.74
N GLY A 124 8.90 20.95 -0.63
CA GLY A 124 9.94 21.40 0.31
C GLY A 124 9.66 21.13 1.80
N ARG A 125 8.52 20.53 2.17
CA ARG A 125 8.13 20.34 3.58
C ARG A 125 8.90 19.17 4.23
N SER A 126 9.37 19.39 5.46
CA SER A 126 10.04 18.38 6.29
C SER A 126 9.54 18.38 7.72
N TRP A 127 9.62 17.21 8.36
CA TRP A 127 9.30 16.93 9.75
C TRP A 127 10.54 16.27 10.39
N PRO A 128 11.52 17.07 10.84
CA PRO A 128 12.79 16.56 11.36
C PRO A 128 12.61 15.89 12.73
N ILE A 129 13.37 14.84 12.97
CA ILE A 129 13.48 14.14 14.27
C ILE A 129 14.69 14.69 15.02
N ASN A 130 15.88 14.56 14.42
CA ASN A 130 17.15 15.04 14.99
C ASN A 130 18.11 15.48 13.89
N MET A 131 19.01 16.39 14.25
CA MET A 131 20.22 16.69 13.48
C MET A 131 21.35 15.89 14.10
N ASP A 132 21.93 14.96 13.33
CA ASP A 132 23.09 14.20 13.75
C ASP A 132 24.34 15.10 13.78
N HIS A 133 25.36 14.68 14.54
CA HIS A 133 26.61 15.44 14.71
C HIS A 133 27.37 15.66 13.40
N ASP A 134 27.12 14.84 12.38
CA ASP A 134 27.69 14.97 11.04
C ASP A 134 26.90 15.95 10.13
N GLY A 135 25.84 16.57 10.67
CA GLY A 135 24.96 17.48 9.94
C GLY A 135 23.86 16.78 9.14
N SER A 136 23.75 15.46 9.21
CA SER A 136 22.65 14.73 8.57
C SER A 136 21.37 14.86 9.39
N ALA A 137 20.26 15.21 8.71
CA ALA A 137 18.96 15.35 9.35
C ALA A 137 18.16 14.05 9.16
N THR A 138 17.79 13.39 10.26
CA THR A 138 16.84 12.27 10.22
C THR A 138 15.42 12.82 10.33
N GLY A 139 14.48 12.24 9.58
CA GLY A 139 13.09 12.68 9.65
C GLY A 139 12.26 12.39 8.43
N TYR A 140 10.99 12.78 8.51
CA TYR A 140 10.09 12.68 7.38
C TYR A 140 10.22 13.90 6.48
N ARG A 141 10.07 13.71 5.18
CA ARG A 141 10.10 14.81 4.20
C ARG A 141 9.25 14.42 3.01
N PHE A 142 8.63 15.41 2.37
CA PHE A 142 8.12 15.20 1.03
C PHE A 142 9.28 14.96 0.06
N ARG A 143 9.40 13.72 -0.40
CA ARG A 143 10.40 13.25 -1.35
C ARG A 143 9.68 12.70 -2.58
N PRO A 144 9.55 13.50 -3.65
CA PRO A 144 9.01 12.99 -4.90
C PRO A 144 9.91 11.90 -5.46
N PHE A 145 9.31 10.90 -6.11
CA PHE A 145 10.04 9.87 -6.84
C PHE A 145 9.98 10.12 -8.34
N GLU A 146 10.97 9.62 -9.08
CA GLU A 146 10.99 9.74 -10.54
C GLU A 146 10.04 8.72 -11.19
N VAL A 147 9.33 9.13 -12.23
CA VAL A 147 8.57 8.18 -13.08
C VAL A 147 9.44 7.81 -14.27
N LEU A 148 9.86 6.54 -14.31
CA LEU A 148 10.79 6.01 -15.30
C LEU A 148 10.03 5.15 -16.31
N SER A 149 10.36 5.31 -17.60
CA SER A 149 9.79 4.51 -18.68
C SER A 149 10.67 3.30 -19.01
N VAL A 150 10.04 2.17 -19.28
CA VAL A 150 10.66 1.02 -19.95
C VAL A 150 10.00 0.83 -21.31
N PRO A 151 10.78 0.60 -22.39
CA PRO A 151 10.24 0.36 -23.72
C PRO A 151 9.22 -0.77 -23.73
N ALA A 152 8.12 -0.60 -24.47
CA ALA A 152 7.05 -1.60 -24.52
C ALA A 152 7.55 -2.96 -25.02
N GLU A 153 8.46 -2.95 -26.01
CA GLU A 153 9.08 -4.16 -26.59
C GLU A 153 9.88 -4.95 -25.54
N GLU A 154 10.60 -4.27 -24.65
CA GLU A 154 11.36 -4.91 -23.58
C GLU A 154 10.42 -5.57 -22.55
N VAL A 155 9.31 -4.90 -22.22
CA VAL A 155 8.28 -5.47 -21.34
C VAL A 155 7.64 -6.70 -21.97
N GLU A 156 7.33 -6.67 -23.26
CA GLU A 156 6.75 -7.82 -23.97
C GLU A 156 7.72 -9.00 -24.04
N ALA A 157 9.01 -8.74 -24.25
CA ALA A 157 10.05 -9.77 -24.27
C ALA A 157 10.26 -10.43 -22.89
N LEU A 158 10.27 -9.63 -21.81
CA LEU A 158 10.52 -10.11 -20.45
C LEU A 158 9.29 -10.72 -19.77
N TRP A 159 8.08 -10.30 -20.15
CA TRP A 159 6.82 -10.80 -19.58
C TRP A 159 5.91 -11.40 -20.66
N PRO A 160 6.29 -12.56 -21.25
CA PRO A 160 5.51 -13.22 -22.31
C PRO A 160 4.11 -13.68 -21.86
N PHE A 161 3.88 -13.78 -20.55
CA PHE A 161 2.59 -14.13 -19.94
C PHE A 161 1.83 -12.92 -19.39
N ALA A 162 2.26 -11.70 -19.73
CA ALA A 162 1.52 -10.49 -19.41
C ALA A 162 0.11 -10.53 -20.02
N LYS A 163 -0.81 -9.77 -19.42
CA LYS A 163 -2.14 -9.62 -20.01
C LYS A 163 -2.01 -8.97 -21.38
N PRO A 164 -2.63 -9.53 -22.43
CA PRO A 164 -2.63 -8.89 -23.74
C PRO A 164 -3.18 -7.47 -23.60
N LYS A 165 -2.45 -6.49 -24.15
CA LYS A 165 -2.94 -5.12 -24.26
C LYS A 165 -4.11 -5.12 -25.22
N ALA A 166 -5.16 -4.36 -24.91
CA ALA A 166 -6.23 -4.12 -25.85
C ALA A 166 -5.69 -3.12 -26.89
N VAL A 167 -5.00 -3.61 -27.92
CA VAL A 167 -4.51 -2.78 -29.01
C VAL A 167 -5.73 -2.14 -29.68
N GLN A 168 -5.90 -0.82 -29.53
CA GLN A 168 -6.73 -0.06 -30.45
C GLN A 168 -5.90 0.13 -31.72
N THR A 169 -5.96 -0.84 -32.62
CA THR A 169 -5.46 -0.63 -33.98
C THR A 169 -6.43 0.36 -34.63
N ARG A 170 -6.16 1.67 -34.52
CA ARG A 170 -6.79 2.68 -35.38
C ARG A 170 -6.20 2.43 -36.77
N SER A 171 -6.80 1.51 -37.52
CA SER A 171 -6.54 1.37 -38.94
C SER A 171 -6.98 2.68 -39.59
N VAL A 172 -6.02 3.54 -39.90
CA VAL A 172 -6.22 4.65 -40.82
C VAL A 172 -6.26 4.03 -42.21
N LEU A 173 -7.46 3.85 -42.76
CA LEU A 173 -7.63 3.65 -44.20
C LEU A 173 -8.06 4.98 -44.83
N PRO A 174 -7.44 5.42 -45.94
CA PRO A 174 -8.05 6.40 -46.82
C PRO A 174 -9.25 5.77 -47.54
N HIS A 175 -10.18 6.64 -47.89
CA HIS A 175 -11.48 6.33 -48.47
C HIS A 175 -11.41 5.67 -49.87
N GLU A 176 -12.46 4.90 -50.17
CA GLU A 176 -13.00 4.49 -51.48
C GLU A 176 -12.52 3.18 -52.15
N GLY A 177 -13.48 2.25 -52.35
CA GLY A 177 -13.43 1.23 -53.42
C GLY A 177 -13.73 -0.22 -53.03
N GLN A 178 -15.01 -0.59 -53.00
CA GLN A 178 -15.66 -1.88 -53.37
C GLN A 178 -15.00 -3.27 -53.14
N SER A 179 -15.79 -4.18 -52.52
CA SER A 179 -15.77 -5.67 -52.54
C SER A 179 -14.47 -6.37 -52.10
N ASP A 180 -14.44 -7.31 -51.16
CA ASP A 180 -15.19 -8.57 -51.10
C ASP A 180 -15.01 -9.21 -49.69
N GLY A 181 -15.88 -10.15 -49.30
CA GLY A 181 -16.00 -10.67 -47.94
C GLY A 181 -14.78 -11.41 -47.39
N THR A 182 -14.23 -10.92 -46.28
CA THR A 182 -13.79 -11.73 -45.12
C THR A 182 -13.60 -10.82 -43.92
N ASP A 183 -14.62 -10.75 -43.07
CA ASP A 183 -14.63 -9.90 -41.89
C ASP A 183 -13.73 -10.55 -40.79
N SER A 184 -12.42 -10.33 -40.91
CA SER A 184 -11.44 -10.66 -39.86
C SER A 184 -11.57 -9.64 -38.72
N THR A 185 -12.69 -9.71 -38.02
CA THR A 185 -12.83 -9.05 -36.72
C THR A 185 -11.91 -9.77 -35.75
N VAL A 186 -10.72 -9.21 -35.52
CA VAL A 186 -9.79 -9.68 -34.48
C VAL A 186 -10.52 -9.55 -33.14
N VAL A 187 -11.05 -10.67 -32.64
CA VAL A 187 -11.75 -10.73 -31.36
C VAL A 187 -10.74 -10.43 -30.25
N LEU A 188 -10.75 -9.19 -29.77
CA LEU A 188 -10.01 -8.77 -28.58
C LEU A 188 -10.46 -9.63 -27.38
N LYS A 189 -9.65 -10.62 -27.01
CA LYS A 189 -9.88 -11.43 -25.80
C LYS A 189 -9.76 -10.53 -24.56
N LYS A 190 -10.89 -10.04 -24.07
CA LYS A 190 -10.98 -9.33 -22.78
C LYS A 190 -10.52 -10.28 -21.66
N SER A 191 -9.36 -10.02 -21.07
CA SER A 191 -8.88 -10.77 -19.91
C SER A 191 -9.60 -10.30 -18.64
N LYS A 192 -10.32 -11.20 -17.97
CA LYS A 192 -10.95 -10.89 -16.68
C LYS A 192 -9.87 -10.77 -15.60
N PRO A 193 -9.91 -9.76 -14.71
CA PRO A 193 -9.04 -9.72 -13.54
C PRO A 193 -9.24 -10.98 -12.69
N GLY A 194 -8.15 -11.59 -12.26
CA GLY A 194 -8.19 -12.71 -11.30
C GLY A 194 -8.41 -12.21 -9.87
N ASN A 195 -8.83 -13.13 -9.00
CA ASN A 195 -8.93 -12.97 -7.55
C ASN A 195 -7.67 -13.48 -6.82
N VAL A 196 -6.58 -13.68 -7.56
CA VAL A 196 -5.31 -14.25 -7.10
C VAL A 196 -4.28 -13.14 -6.99
N SER A 197 -3.49 -13.15 -5.93
CA SER A 197 -2.30 -12.31 -5.75
C SER A 197 -1.15 -13.17 -5.27
N SER A 198 0.04 -12.97 -5.83
CA SER A 198 1.25 -13.71 -5.44
C SER A 198 2.24 -12.75 -4.80
N ILE A 199 2.87 -13.19 -3.72
CA ILE A 199 3.84 -12.42 -2.95
C ILE A 199 5.12 -13.23 -2.89
N TRP A 200 6.24 -12.57 -3.15
CA TRP A 200 7.57 -13.13 -3.03
C TRP A 200 8.52 -12.13 -2.38
N THR A 201 9.40 -12.59 -1.51
CA THR A 201 10.53 -11.80 -1.01
C THR A 201 11.82 -12.61 -1.10
N ALA A 202 12.93 -11.93 -1.36
CA ALA A 202 14.24 -12.55 -1.23
C ALA A 202 14.48 -13.00 0.23
N ALA A 203 15.26 -14.06 0.39
CA ALA A 203 15.74 -14.51 1.69
C ALA A 203 16.75 -13.50 2.24
N SER A 204 16.85 -13.45 3.57
CA SER A 204 17.92 -12.71 4.22
C SER A 204 19.28 -13.23 3.74
N SER A 205 20.21 -12.31 3.48
CA SER A 205 21.62 -12.63 3.27
C SER A 205 22.31 -13.03 4.58
N LEU A 206 21.71 -12.69 5.73
CA LEU A 206 22.22 -13.07 7.04
C LEU A 206 22.00 -14.56 7.29
N PRO A 207 22.90 -15.23 8.03
CA PRO A 207 22.82 -16.66 8.31
C PRO A 207 21.67 -17.04 9.25
N HIS A 208 20.98 -16.06 9.85
CA HIS A 208 19.91 -16.30 10.80
C HIS A 208 18.57 -16.56 10.07
N PRO A 209 17.91 -17.70 10.34
CA PRO A 209 16.59 -17.98 9.78
C PRO A 209 15.58 -16.95 10.32
N CYS A 210 14.85 -16.29 9.41
CA CYS A 210 13.75 -15.40 9.81
C CYS A 210 12.52 -16.24 10.14
N VAL A 211 11.91 -16.02 11.31
CA VAL A 211 10.71 -16.76 11.79
C VAL A 211 9.58 -16.76 10.75
N MET A 212 9.49 -15.73 9.91
CA MET A 212 8.50 -15.63 8.84
C MET A 212 8.68 -16.66 7.71
N THR A 213 9.88 -17.19 7.48
CA THR A 213 10.15 -18.15 6.39
C THR A 213 9.59 -19.55 6.70
N MET A 214 9.31 -19.85 7.97
CA MET A 214 8.82 -21.16 8.42
C MET A 214 7.30 -21.36 8.25
N ASP A 215 6.52 -20.28 8.14
CA ASP A 215 5.05 -20.31 8.03
C ASP A 215 4.52 -20.14 6.58
N THR A 216 5.38 -20.42 5.60
CA THR A 216 5.01 -20.42 4.18
C THR A 216 4.24 -21.68 3.77
N GLY A 217 4.21 -22.70 4.64
CA GLY A 217 3.52 -23.97 4.38
C GLY A 217 4.18 -24.83 3.30
N SER A 218 5.28 -24.38 2.69
CA SER A 218 6.04 -25.12 1.70
C SER A 218 7.36 -25.61 2.29
N LYS A 219 7.63 -26.91 2.17
CA LYS A 219 8.92 -27.51 2.58
C LYS A 219 10.07 -27.09 1.67
N ASN A 220 9.75 -26.71 0.43
CA ASN A 220 10.71 -26.25 -0.57
C ASN A 220 10.27 -24.89 -1.09
N LEU A 221 11.13 -23.88 -0.96
CA LEU A 221 10.90 -22.57 -1.54
C LEU A 221 11.59 -22.50 -2.91
N PRO A 222 10.96 -21.88 -3.93
CA PRO A 222 11.59 -21.74 -5.24
C PRO A 222 12.87 -20.91 -5.14
N ASN A 223 13.77 -20.99 -6.12
CA ASN A 223 14.81 -19.98 -6.32
C ASN A 223 14.39 -19.14 -7.52
N LEU A 224 14.25 -17.83 -7.34
CA LEU A 224 13.86 -16.91 -8.42
C LEU A 224 15.02 -15.98 -8.73
N GLY A 225 15.41 -15.89 -10.00
CA GLY A 225 16.48 -14.97 -10.43
C GLY A 225 17.80 -15.16 -9.66
N ARG A 226 18.20 -16.40 -9.37
CA ARG A 226 19.38 -16.77 -8.55
C ARG A 226 19.32 -16.34 -7.09
N SER A 227 18.21 -15.77 -6.64
CA SER A 227 17.98 -15.40 -5.24
C SER A 227 17.23 -16.51 -4.51
N ARG A 228 17.70 -16.83 -3.30
CA ARG A 228 16.94 -17.68 -2.38
C ARG A 228 15.66 -16.97 -1.97
N THR A 229 14.59 -17.73 -1.81
CA THR A 229 13.28 -17.20 -1.40
C THR A 229 13.17 -17.15 0.12
N GLY A 230 12.72 -16.01 0.65
CA GLY A 230 12.38 -15.82 2.06
C GLY A 230 10.90 -16.06 2.31
N LEU A 231 10.03 -15.35 1.58
CA LEU A 231 8.59 -15.53 1.61
C LEU A 231 8.09 -15.88 0.21
N TYR A 232 7.21 -16.87 0.10
CA TYR A 232 6.42 -17.11 -1.08
C TYR A 232 5.01 -17.53 -0.67
N GLU A 233 4.00 -16.77 -1.06
CA GLU A 233 2.61 -17.09 -0.79
C GLU A 233 1.69 -16.66 -1.93
N THR A 234 0.67 -17.47 -2.18
CA THR A 234 -0.42 -17.16 -3.10
C THR A 234 -1.66 -16.87 -2.27
N ILE A 235 -2.28 -15.71 -2.47
CA ILE A 235 -3.50 -15.27 -1.83
C ILE A 235 -4.65 -15.38 -2.83
N ILE A 236 -5.72 -16.06 -2.44
CA ILE A 236 -6.94 -16.24 -3.23
C ILE A 236 -8.11 -15.78 -2.39
N ASN A 237 -8.91 -14.82 -2.89
CA ASN A 237 -10.03 -14.23 -2.13
C ASN A 237 -9.61 -13.70 -0.74
N GLY A 238 -8.41 -13.13 -0.63
CA GLY A 238 -7.92 -12.50 0.60
C GLY A 238 -7.27 -13.44 1.64
N VAL A 239 -7.23 -14.76 1.39
CA VAL A 239 -6.56 -15.73 2.28
C VAL A 239 -5.49 -16.55 1.53
N LYS A 240 -4.51 -17.08 2.25
CA LYS A 240 -3.49 -17.98 1.69
C LYS A 240 -4.15 -19.18 1.01
N GLN A 241 -3.64 -19.55 -0.16
CA GLN A 241 -4.08 -20.69 -0.95
C GLN A 241 -4.23 -21.94 -0.06
N GLY A 242 -5.35 -22.65 -0.24
CA GLY A 242 -5.71 -23.82 0.58
C GLY A 242 -6.53 -23.48 1.84
N ASN A 243 -6.77 -22.21 2.14
CA ASN A 243 -7.61 -21.78 3.27
C ASN A 243 -8.93 -21.17 2.77
N ARG A 244 -9.91 -21.03 3.68
CA ARG A 244 -11.25 -20.52 3.38
C ARG A 244 -11.53 -19.24 4.17
N LEU A 245 -12.00 -18.20 3.49
CA LEU A 245 -12.35 -16.93 4.12
C LEU A 245 -13.48 -17.08 5.16
N ALA A 246 -14.44 -17.98 4.92
CA ALA A 246 -15.56 -18.24 5.83
C ALA A 246 -15.11 -18.84 7.19
N THR A 247 -13.92 -19.42 7.26
CA THR A 247 -13.33 -19.99 8.48
C THR A 247 -11.90 -19.48 8.62
N PRO A 248 -11.71 -18.19 8.95
CA PRO A 248 -10.40 -17.58 9.00
C PRO A 248 -9.57 -18.23 10.12
N THR A 249 -8.32 -18.55 9.82
CA THR A 249 -7.36 -19.13 10.76
C THR A 249 -6.06 -18.34 10.72
N ALA A 250 -5.25 -18.44 11.78
CA ALA A 250 -3.92 -17.82 11.81
C ALA A 250 -3.04 -18.32 10.65
N ARG A 251 -3.17 -19.61 10.32
CA ARG A 251 -2.50 -20.24 9.17
C ARG A 251 -2.97 -19.68 7.82
N GLY A 252 -4.26 -19.34 7.70
CA GLY A 252 -4.83 -18.77 6.48
C GLY A 252 -4.48 -17.31 6.23
N ALA A 253 -4.01 -16.58 7.24
CA ALA A 253 -3.58 -15.19 7.08
C ALA A 253 -2.22 -15.08 6.38
N SER A 254 -2.11 -14.11 5.47
CA SER A 254 -0.85 -13.68 4.84
C SER A 254 0.23 -13.39 5.89
N SER A 255 1.48 -13.75 5.62
CA SER A 255 2.62 -13.37 6.46
C SER A 255 2.82 -11.85 6.55
N LEU A 256 2.26 -11.09 5.59
CA LEU A 256 2.25 -9.62 5.57
C LEU A 256 0.97 -9.02 6.19
N SER A 257 0.13 -9.83 6.85
CA SER A 257 -1.05 -9.32 7.56
C SER A 257 -0.65 -8.46 8.77
N ARG A 258 -1.49 -7.48 9.12
CA ARG A 258 -1.29 -6.59 10.28
C ARG A 258 -0.96 -7.38 11.56
N ALA A 259 -1.73 -8.44 11.83
CA ALA A 259 -1.52 -9.26 13.01
C ALA A 259 -0.14 -9.94 13.03
N LYS A 260 0.29 -10.54 11.91
CA LYS A 260 1.60 -11.20 11.84
C LYS A 260 2.76 -10.22 11.89
N LEU A 261 2.64 -9.04 11.27
CA LEU A 261 3.66 -7.99 11.34
C LEU A 261 3.77 -7.39 12.75
N TRP A 262 2.64 -7.14 13.43
CA TRP A 262 2.64 -6.69 14.82
C TRP A 262 3.21 -7.75 15.77
N GLY A 263 2.83 -9.02 15.58
CA GLY A 263 3.41 -10.14 16.33
C GLY A 263 4.91 -10.29 16.13
N LEU A 264 5.40 -10.09 14.89
CA LEU A 264 6.83 -10.08 14.58
C LEU A 264 7.56 -8.95 15.32
N LEU A 265 7.02 -7.73 15.29
CA LEU A 265 7.58 -6.61 16.04
C LEU A 265 7.69 -6.94 17.53
N ARG A 266 6.62 -7.46 18.14
CA ARG A 266 6.62 -7.82 19.56
C ARG A 266 7.71 -8.86 19.87
N ASN A 267 7.91 -9.84 18.99
CA ASN A 267 8.96 -10.83 19.16
C ASN A 267 10.37 -10.21 19.07
N ILE A 268 10.60 -9.30 18.11
CA ILE A 268 11.87 -8.58 17.96
C ILE A 268 12.17 -7.80 19.25
N LEU A 269 11.20 -7.03 19.75
CA LEU A 269 11.37 -6.21 20.96
C LEU A 269 11.71 -7.07 22.19
N ARG A 270 11.05 -8.23 22.36
CA ARG A 270 11.35 -9.17 23.46
C ARG A 270 12.71 -9.85 23.33
N SER A 271 13.16 -10.13 22.10
CA SER A 271 14.50 -10.69 21.89
C SER A 271 15.60 -9.68 22.19
N THR A 272 15.38 -8.39 21.88
CA THR A 272 16.35 -7.32 22.19
C THR A 272 16.51 -7.11 23.71
N GLU A 273 15.45 -7.28 24.50
CA GLU A 273 15.52 -7.25 25.97
C GLU A 273 16.42 -8.35 26.52
N CYS A 274 16.24 -9.59 26.05
CA CYS A 274 17.07 -10.73 26.47
C CYS A 274 18.56 -10.51 26.19
N LEU A 275 18.89 -9.79 25.10
CA LEU A 275 20.28 -9.41 24.80
C LEU A 275 20.80 -8.30 25.74
N ARG A 276 19.96 -7.31 26.07
CA ARG A 276 20.32 -6.21 26.98
C ARG A 276 20.46 -6.66 28.44
N GLU A 277 19.59 -7.54 28.91
CA GLU A 277 19.66 -8.13 30.26
C GLU A 277 20.94 -8.94 30.48
N TYR A 278 21.51 -9.51 29.41
CA TYR A 278 22.81 -10.19 29.46
C TYR A 278 23.99 -9.20 29.59
N GLU A 279 23.84 -7.99 29.06
CA GLU A 279 24.90 -6.97 29.02
C GLU A 279 24.85 -5.98 30.19
N SER A 280 23.72 -5.85 30.91
CA SER A 280 23.53 -4.80 31.93
C SER A 280 22.85 -5.30 33.21
N GLN A 281 23.65 -5.83 34.16
CA GLN A 281 23.26 -5.91 35.57
C GLN A 281 23.41 -4.54 36.24
N SER A 282 22.63 -3.54 35.83
CA SER A 282 22.30 -2.29 36.55
C SER A 282 21.89 -1.22 35.55
N LEU A 283 20.67 -0.70 35.71
CA LEU A 283 20.24 0.70 35.59
C LEU A 283 18.71 0.73 35.44
N GLU A 284 18.10 1.77 36.00
CA GLU A 284 16.70 1.82 36.46
C GLU A 284 15.61 1.55 35.40
N GLU A 285 14.59 0.76 35.78
CA GLU A 285 13.52 0.21 34.94
C GLU A 285 12.41 1.21 34.54
N ASP A 286 12.47 2.48 34.95
CA ASP A 286 11.27 3.34 34.95
C ASP A 286 11.03 4.14 33.66
N ASN A 287 11.88 4.00 32.64
CA ASN A 287 11.75 4.75 31.37
C ASN A 287 12.11 3.91 30.13
N ASP A 288 11.56 2.70 29.99
CA ASP A 288 11.60 2.02 28.70
C ASP A 288 10.53 2.60 27.75
N PRO A 289 10.88 3.43 26.74
CA PRO A 289 9.91 4.00 25.81
C PRO A 289 9.19 2.92 25.00
N LEU A 290 9.74 1.70 24.93
CA LEU A 290 9.17 0.57 24.21
C LEU A 290 8.18 -0.25 25.05
N ARG A 291 8.07 0.00 26.35
CA ARG A 291 7.15 -0.72 27.26
C ARG A 291 5.69 -0.53 26.83
N SER A 292 5.29 0.70 26.54
CA SER A 292 3.94 1.02 26.04
C SER A 292 3.60 0.26 24.75
N ILE A 293 4.58 0.02 23.89
CA ILE A 293 4.42 -0.71 22.63
C ILE A 293 4.27 -2.22 22.88
N LYS A 294 5.00 -2.76 23.86
CA LYS A 294 4.96 -4.19 24.24
C LYS A 294 3.64 -4.55 24.92
N ASP A 295 3.14 -3.66 25.76
CA ASP A 295 1.97 -3.87 26.61
C ASP A 295 0.64 -3.48 25.92
N ALA A 296 0.69 -3.02 24.67
CA ALA A 296 -0.49 -2.65 23.90
C ALA A 296 -1.51 -3.81 23.82
N SER A 297 -2.71 -3.58 24.35
CA SER A 297 -3.78 -4.58 24.44
C SER A 297 -4.49 -4.85 23.12
N SER A 298 -4.49 -3.89 22.19
CA SER A 298 -5.11 -4.00 20.88
C SER A 298 -4.25 -3.38 19.80
N TYR A 299 -4.54 -3.69 18.53
CA TYR A 299 -3.83 -3.08 17.40
C TYR A 299 -4.07 -1.58 17.32
N GLU A 300 -5.26 -1.12 17.73
CA GLU A 300 -5.57 0.29 17.89
C GLU A 300 -4.69 0.96 18.95
N ASP A 301 -4.58 0.36 20.14
CA ASP A 301 -3.72 0.87 21.21
C ASP A 301 -2.27 0.91 20.74
N PHE A 302 -1.80 -0.16 20.09
CA PHE A 302 -0.46 -0.24 19.51
C PHE A 302 -0.19 0.89 18.51
N LYS A 303 -1.17 1.26 17.68
CA LYS A 303 -1.00 2.38 16.75
C LYS A 303 -0.97 3.75 17.43
N ARG A 304 -1.58 3.86 18.61
CA ARG A 304 -1.62 5.08 19.41
C ARG A 304 -0.45 5.19 20.37
N THR A 305 0.23 4.08 20.68
CA THR A 305 1.43 4.10 21.50
C THR A 305 2.55 4.82 20.76
N GLY A 306 3.24 5.69 21.48
CA GLY A 306 4.28 6.57 20.97
C GLY A 306 4.81 7.43 22.10
N GLY A 307 6.03 7.94 21.90
CA GLY A 307 6.69 8.82 22.85
C GLY A 307 6.17 10.26 22.75
N ASP A 308 6.97 11.19 23.22
CA ASP A 308 6.71 12.62 23.09
C ASP A 308 6.76 13.09 21.62
N VAL A 309 6.78 14.41 21.41
CA VAL A 309 6.79 15.03 20.08
C VAL A 309 8.03 14.66 19.25
N THR A 310 9.09 14.13 19.88
CA THR A 310 10.34 13.70 19.22
C THR A 310 10.30 12.24 18.76
N ASP A 311 9.27 11.48 19.13
CA ASP A 311 9.14 10.08 18.73
C ASP A 311 8.99 9.94 17.19
N PRO A 312 9.82 9.11 16.52
CA PRO A 312 9.73 8.89 15.08
C PRO A 312 8.33 8.46 14.62
N HIS A 313 7.62 7.68 15.43
CA HIS A 313 6.25 7.29 15.09
C HIS A 313 5.28 8.46 15.18
N HIS A 314 5.36 9.29 16.22
CA HIS A 314 4.58 10.53 16.33
C HIS A 314 4.78 11.44 15.11
N ILE A 315 6.03 11.72 14.76
CA ILE A 315 6.40 12.59 13.64
C ILE A 315 5.90 12.00 12.31
N ARG A 316 5.95 10.67 12.15
CA ARG A 316 5.33 9.98 11.01
C ARG A 316 3.83 10.23 10.93
N GLN A 317 3.12 10.18 12.05
CA GLN A 317 1.68 10.41 12.09
C GLN A 317 1.32 11.85 11.74
N GLU A 318 2.12 12.83 12.20
CA GLU A 318 1.98 14.23 11.81
C GLU A 318 2.17 14.41 10.30
N ALA A 319 3.29 13.90 9.75
CA ALA A 319 3.57 13.96 8.32
C ALA A 319 2.45 13.31 7.48
N MET A 320 1.92 12.18 7.93
CA MET A 320 0.77 11.53 7.29
C MET A 320 -0.51 12.37 7.40
N ARG A 321 -0.77 13.02 8.54
CA ARG A 321 -1.94 13.87 8.74
C ARG A 321 -1.92 15.05 7.76
N ASP A 322 -0.78 15.72 7.69
CA ASP A 322 -0.54 16.82 6.76
C ASP A 322 -0.72 16.40 5.30
N ALA A 323 -0.16 15.25 4.92
CA ALA A 323 -0.31 14.73 3.57
C ALA A 323 -1.77 14.41 3.23
N LYS A 324 -2.53 13.85 4.18
CA LYS A 324 -3.96 13.56 4.00
C LYS A 324 -4.80 14.83 3.88
N ASN A 325 -4.42 15.91 4.55
CA ASN A 325 -5.08 17.21 4.43
C ASN A 325 -4.90 17.82 3.03
N VAL A 326 -3.72 17.65 2.44
CA VAL A 326 -3.44 18.08 1.07
C VAL A 326 -4.15 17.18 0.04
N LEU A 327 -4.23 15.87 0.30
CA LEU A 327 -4.94 14.89 -0.51
C LEU A 327 -6.46 14.97 -0.30
N LYS A 328 -7.10 15.93 -0.99
CA LYS A 328 -8.56 16.19 -0.94
C LYS A 328 -9.39 14.90 -1.04
N GLY A 329 -10.29 14.69 -0.09
CA GLY A 329 -11.20 13.54 -0.05
C GLY A 329 -10.67 12.31 0.71
N TRP A 330 -9.53 12.43 1.41
CA TRP A 330 -8.99 11.33 2.20
C TRP A 330 -9.88 11.00 3.42
N ALA A 331 -10.59 9.88 3.37
CA ALA A 331 -11.29 9.30 4.52
C ALA A 331 -10.53 8.08 5.10
N PRO A 332 -10.23 8.01 6.40
CA PRO A 332 -9.57 6.86 7.01
C PRO A 332 -10.49 5.63 7.06
N ASN A 333 -9.88 4.44 7.01
CA ASN A 333 -10.56 3.21 7.41
C ASN A 333 -10.79 3.25 8.93
N THR A 334 -11.96 2.82 9.39
CA THR A 334 -12.34 2.81 10.81
C THR A 334 -13.01 1.48 11.15
N GLY A 335 -12.92 1.04 12.40
CA GLY A 335 -13.66 -0.13 12.91
C GLY A 335 -12.98 -1.49 12.72
N ASP A 336 -11.71 -1.55 12.32
CA ASP A 336 -11.00 -2.80 12.05
C ASP A 336 -9.66 -2.95 12.82
N GLU A 337 -9.55 -2.29 13.98
CA GLU A 337 -8.32 -2.20 14.79
C GLU A 337 -8.48 -2.70 16.24
N GLY A 338 -9.70 -2.94 16.72
CA GLY A 338 -10.00 -3.37 18.10
C GLY A 338 -9.71 -4.84 18.41
N TRP A 339 -8.77 -5.47 17.71
CA TRP A 339 -8.35 -6.87 17.90
C TRP A 339 -6.96 -6.95 18.53
N ASN A 340 -6.64 -8.09 19.15
CA ASN A 340 -5.35 -8.33 19.80
C ASN A 340 -4.61 -9.52 19.16
N LEU A 341 -3.41 -9.85 19.63
CA LEU A 341 -2.60 -10.93 19.04
C LEU A 341 -3.13 -12.35 19.27
N ASP A 342 -4.20 -12.55 20.06
CA ASP A 342 -4.86 -13.86 20.20
C ASP A 342 -5.48 -14.34 18.89
N VAL A 343 -5.73 -13.43 17.93
CA VAL A 343 -6.17 -13.81 16.58
C VAL A 343 -5.16 -14.70 15.84
N LEU A 344 -3.91 -14.76 16.32
CA LEU A 344 -2.87 -15.65 15.80
C LEU A 344 -2.82 -17.01 16.52
N VAL A 345 -3.60 -17.20 17.58
CA VAL A 345 -3.64 -18.45 18.37
C VAL A 345 -4.80 -19.31 17.87
N ASP A 346 -4.49 -20.45 17.25
CA ASP A 346 -5.53 -21.39 16.80
C ASP A 346 -6.29 -21.98 18.01
N SER A 347 -7.60 -21.76 18.07
CA SER A 347 -8.48 -22.21 19.16
C SER A 347 -8.48 -23.73 19.38
N LYS A 348 -8.11 -24.51 18.35
CA LYS A 348 -7.97 -25.98 18.47
C LYS A 348 -6.77 -26.39 19.33
N LYS A 349 -5.70 -25.59 19.41
CA LYS A 349 -4.55 -25.85 20.31
C LYS A 349 -4.90 -25.59 21.78
N ARG A 350 -5.77 -24.60 22.07
CA ARG A 350 -6.21 -24.30 23.44
C ARG A 350 -6.98 -25.48 24.09
N LYS A 351 -7.65 -26.33 23.29
CA LYS A 351 -8.40 -27.49 23.81
C LYS A 351 -7.52 -28.70 24.17
N SER A 352 -6.31 -28.81 23.63
CA SER A 352 -5.40 -29.93 23.91
C SER A 352 -4.53 -29.71 25.15
N GLU A 353 -4.40 -28.48 25.65
CA GLU A 353 -3.60 -28.15 26.83
C GLU A 353 -4.42 -28.07 28.13
N GLY A 354 -5.75 -28.21 28.05
CA GLY A 354 -6.66 -28.19 29.21
C GLY A 354 -7.11 -29.57 29.71
N VAL A 355 -6.46 -30.64 29.28
CA VAL A 355 -6.68 -32.01 29.79
C VAL A 355 -5.31 -32.59 30.15
N GLN A 356 -4.82 -32.25 31.33
CA GLN A 356 -3.85 -33.04 32.06
C GLN A 356 -4.21 -33.01 33.54
#